data_AF-A0A5Q0SPP1-F1
#
_entry.id   AF-A0A5Q0SPP1-F1
#
_cell.length_a   1.000
_cell.length_b   1.000
_cell.length_c   1.000
_cell.angle_alpha   90.00
_cell.angle_beta   90.00
_cell.angle_gamma   90.00
#
_symmetry.space_group_name_H-M   'P 1'
#
loop_
_entity.id
_entity.type
_entity.pdbx_description
1 polymer ?
#
loop_
_entity_poly.entity_id
_entity_poly.type
_entity_poly.pdbx_seq_one_letter_code
_entity_poly.pdbx_strand_id
1 'polypeptide(L)'
;MFTLQVSKENTPVHGETQNILFLISLLDVEDKEEFADEFADTIWELVEARELSKTAYYKLVNHEIRLSDEKVLLIVQANEKALEWLKKRVAEKARKALKIVQQFGEEE
;
A
#
# COMPACT_ATOMS: atom_id res chain seq x y z
N MET A 1 30.13 36.77 15.91
CA MET A 1 30.66 35.50 15.37
C MET A 1 30.19 34.36 16.27
N PHE A 2 29.99 33.18 15.67
CA PHE A 2 29.20 32.00 16.11
C PHE A 2 27.69 32.15 15.91
N THR A 3 27.15 32.02 14.69
CA THR A 3 26.75 30.82 13.90
C THR A 3 25.75 29.87 14.58
N LEU A 4 24.48 30.02 14.15
CA LEU A 4 23.49 29.00 13.76
C LEU A 4 23.62 27.60 14.39
N GLN A 5 22.55 27.17 15.08
CA GLN A 5 21.86 25.92 14.75
C GLN A 5 20.44 25.93 15.36
N VAL A 6 19.54 26.64 14.68
CA VAL A 6 18.13 26.24 14.66
C VAL A 6 18.06 25.10 13.64
N SER A 7 18.18 23.87 14.10
CA SER A 7 18.03 22.68 13.25
C SER A 7 17.07 21.71 13.92
N LYS A 8 15.78 22.02 13.79
CA LYS A 8 14.73 21.01 13.62
C LYS A 8 13.92 21.41 12.39
N GLU A 9 14.59 21.38 11.25
CA GLU A 9 13.93 21.39 9.95
C GLU A 9 13.22 20.05 9.76
N ASN A 10 11.90 20.13 9.52
CA ASN A 10 11.11 19.29 8.62
C ASN A 10 11.29 17.77 8.70
N THR A 11 10.40 17.11 9.43
CA THR A 11 9.96 15.75 9.07
C THR A 11 8.45 15.69 9.10
N PRO A 12 7.74 15.88 7.96
CA PRO A 12 6.32 15.56 7.85
C PRO A 12 6.11 14.06 7.59
N VAL A 13 6.99 13.19 8.11
CA VAL A 13 6.98 11.74 7.85
C VAL A 13 5.73 11.07 8.45
N HIS A 14 5.13 11.70 9.46
CA HIS A 14 3.92 11.19 10.10
C HIS A 14 2.67 11.31 9.22
N GLY A 15 2.57 12.38 8.41
CA GLY A 15 1.41 12.57 7.53
C GLY A 15 1.44 11.64 6.31
N GLU A 16 2.61 11.40 5.74
CA GLU A 16 2.77 10.54 4.56
C GLU A 16 2.46 9.07 4.89
N THR A 17 2.96 8.56 6.00
CA THR A 17 2.68 7.18 6.44
C THR A 17 1.19 6.98 6.73
N GLN A 18 0.53 7.97 7.36
CA GLN A 18 -0.91 7.93 7.61
C GLN A 18 -1.72 7.95 6.31
N ASN A 19 -1.29 8.74 5.31
CA ASN A 19 -1.93 8.75 3.99
C ASN A 19 -1.78 7.41 3.29
N ILE A 20 -0.61 6.78 3.33
CA ILE A 20 -0.40 5.46 2.72
C ILE A 20 -1.25 4.40 3.40
N LEU A 21 -1.30 4.38 4.74
CA LEU A 21 -2.17 3.48 5.49
C LEU A 21 -3.65 3.67 5.13
N PHE A 22 -4.09 4.92 4.97
CA PHE A 22 -5.44 5.21 4.50
C PHE A 22 -5.68 4.62 3.11
N LEU A 23 -4.75 4.79 2.16
CA LEU A 23 -4.86 4.18 0.83
C LEU A 23 -4.92 2.65 0.90
N ILE A 24 -4.10 2.02 1.76
CA ILE A 24 -4.12 0.57 1.98
C ILE A 24 -5.47 0.11 2.54
N SER A 25 -6.09 0.90 3.43
CA SER A 25 -7.40 0.57 4.01
C SER A 25 -8.55 0.56 2.98
N LEU A 26 -8.35 1.18 1.81
CA LEU A 26 -9.31 1.18 0.71
C LEU A 26 -9.19 -0.07 -0.20
N LEU A 27 -8.14 -0.86 -0.01
CA LEU A 27 -7.96 -2.13 -0.72
C LEU A 27 -8.90 -3.19 -0.16
N ASP A 28 -9.61 -3.87 -1.05
CA ASP A 28 -10.41 -5.04 -0.69
C ASP A 28 -9.56 -6.32 -0.69
N VAL A 29 -10.23 -7.46 -0.57
CA VAL A 29 -9.55 -8.76 -0.53
C VAL A 29 -8.90 -9.08 -1.87
N GLU A 30 -9.63 -8.88 -2.97
CA GLU A 30 -9.15 -9.15 -4.33
C GLU A 30 -7.95 -8.25 -4.67
N ASP A 31 -8.00 -6.98 -4.27
CA ASP A 31 -6.86 -6.06 -4.44
C ASP A 31 -5.60 -6.55 -3.71
N LYS A 32 -5.75 -7.14 -2.52
CA LYS A 32 -4.61 -7.63 -1.73
C LYS A 32 -4.06 -8.95 -2.27
N GLU A 33 -4.89 -9.76 -2.89
CA GLU A 33 -4.47 -10.96 -3.62
C GLU A 33 -3.70 -10.56 -4.89
N GLU A 34 -4.25 -9.64 -5.69
CA GLU A 34 -3.58 -9.11 -6.89
C GLU A 34 -2.25 -8.43 -6.54
N PHE A 35 -2.21 -7.68 -5.42
CA PHE A 35 -0.97 -7.10 -4.92
C PHE A 35 0.05 -8.17 -4.50
N ALA A 36 -0.39 -9.27 -3.90
CA ALA A 36 0.50 -10.35 -3.50
C ALA A 36 1.12 -11.05 -4.72
N ASP A 37 0.35 -11.22 -5.79
CA ASP A 37 0.81 -11.81 -7.04
C ASP A 37 1.79 -10.89 -7.78
N GLU A 38 1.44 -9.60 -7.94
CA GLU A 38 2.26 -8.61 -8.66
C GLU A 38 3.61 -8.36 -7.98
N PHE A 39 3.65 -8.41 -6.64
CA PHE A 39 4.85 -8.15 -5.85
C PHE A 39 5.44 -9.40 -5.21
N ALA A 40 5.15 -10.59 -5.75
CA ALA A 40 5.65 -11.87 -5.23
C ALA A 40 7.18 -11.87 -5.03
N ASP A 41 7.94 -11.31 -5.98
CA ASP A 41 9.41 -11.21 -5.86
C ASP A 41 9.83 -10.37 -4.64
N THR A 42 9.19 -9.21 -4.42
CA THR A 42 9.45 -8.37 -3.25
C THR A 42 9.01 -9.06 -1.94
N ILE A 43 7.94 -9.85 -1.98
CA ILE A 43 7.52 -10.66 -0.82
C ILE A 43 8.53 -11.77 -0.55
N TRP A 44 9.14 -12.35 -1.59
CA TRP A 44 10.20 -13.35 -1.43
C TRP A 44 11.46 -12.74 -0.79
N GLU A 45 11.82 -11.50 -1.13
CA GLU A 45 12.91 -10.77 -0.46
C GLU A 45 12.65 -10.64 1.07
N LEU A 46 11.40 -10.44 1.49
CA LEU A 46 11.04 -10.45 2.91
C LEU A 46 11.24 -11.83 3.57
N VAL A 47 11.11 -12.92 2.81
CA VAL A 47 11.43 -14.27 3.27
C VAL A 47 12.93 -14.43 3.46
N GLU A 48 13.72 -13.94 2.51
CA GLU A 48 15.20 -13.97 2.59
C GLU A 48 15.72 -13.13 3.77
N ALA A 49 15.07 -11.99 4.04
CA ALA A 49 15.32 -11.13 5.20
C ALA A 49 14.81 -11.71 6.53
N ARG A 50 14.13 -12.88 6.52
CA ARG A 50 13.50 -13.52 7.69
C ARG A 50 12.35 -12.72 8.34
N GLU A 51 11.81 -11.74 7.63
CA GLU A 51 10.63 -10.95 8.01
C GLU A 51 9.31 -11.66 7.66
N LEU A 52 9.39 -12.72 6.85
CA LEU A 52 8.29 -13.60 6.47
C LEU A 52 8.77 -15.06 6.44
N SER A 53 7.91 -16.01 6.78
CA SER A 53 8.25 -17.44 6.62
C SER A 53 7.99 -17.90 5.18
N LYS A 54 8.76 -18.89 4.70
CA LYS A 54 8.51 -19.56 3.40
C LYS A 54 7.08 -20.08 3.30
N THR A 55 6.55 -20.67 4.37
CA THR A 55 5.17 -21.16 4.41
C THR A 55 4.17 -20.02 4.24
N ALA A 56 4.37 -18.88 4.92
CA ALA A 56 3.50 -17.72 4.75
C ALA A 56 3.54 -17.17 3.32
N TYR A 57 4.71 -17.14 2.69
CA TYR A 57 4.83 -16.76 1.27
C TYR A 57 3.96 -17.64 0.37
N TYR A 58 4.09 -18.97 0.46
CA TYR A 58 3.31 -19.87 -0.38
C TYR A 58 1.81 -19.76 -0.12
N LYS A 59 1.40 -19.53 1.12
CA LYS A 59 -0.01 -19.29 1.45
C LYS A 59 -0.54 -17.97 0.89
N LEU A 60 0.30 -16.94 0.79
CA LEU A 60 -0.08 -15.66 0.21
C LEU A 60 -0.28 -15.77 -1.30
N VAL A 61 0.68 -16.34 -2.04
CA VAL A 61 0.60 -16.49 -3.51
C VAL A 61 -0.43 -17.53 -3.96
N ASN A 62 -0.85 -18.43 -3.07
CA ASN A 62 -1.95 -19.37 -3.32
C ASN A 62 -3.31 -18.84 -2.81
N HIS A 63 -3.37 -17.59 -2.33
CA HIS A 63 -4.57 -16.91 -1.81
C HIS A 63 -5.24 -17.65 -0.63
N GLU A 64 -4.48 -18.47 0.10
CA GLU A 64 -4.96 -19.13 1.33
C GLU A 64 -5.00 -18.18 2.53
N ILE A 65 -4.13 -17.15 2.52
CA ILE A 65 -4.09 -16.07 3.49
C ILE A 65 -3.86 -14.74 2.75
N ARG A 66 -4.24 -13.64 3.39
CA ARG A 66 -4.08 -12.28 2.83
C ARG A 66 -2.98 -11.50 3.53
N LEU A 67 -2.39 -10.55 2.82
CA LEU A 67 -1.49 -9.56 3.43
C LEU A 67 -2.25 -8.71 4.46
N SER A 68 -1.63 -8.51 5.62
CA SER A 68 -2.07 -7.48 6.56
C SER A 68 -1.68 -6.10 6.05
N ASP A 69 -2.40 -5.06 6.49
CA ASP A 69 -2.12 -3.67 6.09
C ASP A 69 -0.67 -3.27 6.43
N GLU A 70 -0.16 -3.73 7.57
CA GLU A 70 1.25 -3.55 7.97
C GLU A 70 2.23 -4.18 6.99
N LYS A 71 1.93 -5.37 6.47
CA LYS A 71 2.81 -6.05 5.49
C LYS A 71 2.73 -5.39 4.12
N VAL A 72 1.54 -4.94 3.70
CA VAL A 72 1.40 -4.10 2.49
C VAL A 72 2.22 -2.81 2.65
N LEU A 73 2.15 -2.15 3.81
CA LEU A 73 2.92 -0.95 4.09
C LEU A 73 4.44 -1.19 3.96
N LEU A 74 4.95 -2.27 4.55
CA LEU A 74 6.37 -2.63 4.45
C LEU A 74 6.81 -2.82 2.99
N ILE A 75 6.00 -3.49 2.18
CA ILE A 75 6.29 -3.71 0.74
C ILE A 75 6.26 -2.38 -0.02
N VAL A 76 5.27 -1.53 0.24
CA VAL A 76 5.15 -0.19 -0.37
C VAL A 76 6.32 0.72 0.00
N GLN A 77 6.84 0.61 1.22
CA GLN A 77 8.01 1.37 1.66
C GLN A 77 9.33 0.83 1.06
N ALA A 78 9.41 -0.48 0.81
CA ALA A 78 10.59 -1.12 0.24
C ALA A 78 10.65 -1.01 -1.30
N ASN A 79 9.51 -0.86 -1.97
CA ASN A 79 9.41 -0.88 -3.42
C ASN A 79 8.53 0.28 -3.96
N GLU A 80 9.15 1.23 -4.64
CA GLU A 80 8.45 2.39 -5.24
C GLU A 80 7.37 1.97 -6.25
N LYS A 81 7.56 0.86 -6.97
CA LYS A 81 6.53 0.35 -7.89
C LYS A 81 5.28 -0.11 -7.15
N ALA A 82 5.42 -0.62 -5.93
CA ALA A 82 4.28 -1.00 -5.09
C ALA A 82 3.49 0.22 -4.61
N LEU A 83 4.18 1.33 -4.31
CA LEU A 83 3.52 2.60 -4.02
C LEU A 83 2.73 3.13 -5.22
N GLU A 84 3.32 3.09 -6.41
CA GLU A 84 2.64 3.54 -7.63
C GLU A 84 1.45 2.66 -8.01
N TRP A 85 1.58 1.33 -7.83
CA TRP A 85 0.46 0.41 -7.99
C TRP A 85 -0.69 0.75 -7.03
N LEU A 86 -0.38 0.97 -5.74
CA LEU A 86 -1.38 1.32 -4.72
C LEU A 86 -2.14 2.60 -5.09
N LYS A 87 -1.41 3.67 -5.46
CA LYS A 87 -2.01 4.94 -5.89
C LYS A 87 -2.92 4.75 -7.10
N LYS A 88 -2.45 4.01 -8.11
CA LYS A 88 -3.20 3.75 -9.34
C LYS A 88 -4.49 2.98 -9.04
N ARG A 89 -4.41 1.90 -8.26
CA ARG A 89 -5.56 1.06 -7.91
C ARG A 89 -6.62 1.86 -7.16
N VAL A 90 -6.21 2.61 -6.14
CA VAL A 90 -7.14 3.46 -5.37
C VAL A 90 -7.75 4.56 -6.25
N ALA A 91 -6.97 5.19 -7.13
CA ALA A 91 -7.48 6.20 -8.05
C ALA A 91 -8.54 5.64 -9.02
N GLU A 92 -8.35 4.41 -9.51
CA GLU A 92 -9.34 3.72 -10.36
C GLU A 92 -10.64 3.45 -9.59
N LYS A 93 -10.55 2.97 -8.34
CA LYS A 93 -11.72 2.75 -7.48
C LYS A 93 -12.47 4.07 -7.21
N ALA A 94 -11.74 5.13 -6.89
CA ALA A 94 -12.33 6.46 -6.66
C ALA A 94 -13.05 6.99 -7.90
N ARG A 95 -12.47 6.86 -9.10
CA ARG A 95 -13.11 7.25 -10.36
C ARG A 95 -14.38 6.45 -10.62
N LYS A 96 -14.35 5.14 -10.39
CA LYS A 96 -15.53 4.27 -10.56
C LYS A 96 -16.64 4.66 -9.59
N ALA A 97 -16.30 4.91 -8.32
CA ALA A 97 -17.25 5.36 -7.31
C ALA A 97 -17.89 6.71 -7.69
N LEU A 98 -17.09 7.69 -8.14
CA LEU A 98 -17.59 8.98 -8.58
C LEU A 98 -18.56 8.85 -9.75
N LYS A 99 -18.25 8.01 -10.74
CA LYS A 99 -19.13 7.73 -11.88
C LYS A 99 -20.46 7.14 -11.43
N ILE A 100 -20.45 6.21 -10.48
CA ILE A 100 -21.67 5.63 -9.92
C ILE A 100 -22.51 6.71 -9.24
N VAL A 101 -21.91 7.54 -8.37
CA VAL A 101 -22.63 8.63 -7.69
C VAL A 101 -23.25 9.62 -8.68
N GLN A 102 -22.56 9.96 -9.77
CA GLN A 102 -23.10 10.81 -10.83
C GLN A 102 -24.34 10.19 -11.49
N GLN A 103 -24.32 8.89 -11.76
CA GLN A 103 -25.48 8.18 -12.33
C GLN A 103 -26.69 8.18 -11.39
N PHE A 104 -26.47 8.03 -10.08
CA PHE A 104 -27.55 8.14 -9.09
C PHE A 104 -28.14 9.56 -9.01
N GLY A 105 -27.33 10.60 -9.18
CA GLY A 105 -27.77 12.00 -9.12
C GLY A 105 -28.44 12.51 -10.40
N GLU A 106 -28.33 11.79 -11.52
CA GLU A 106 -29.03 12.10 -12.78
C GLU A 106 -30.40 11.40 -12.89
N GLU A 107 -30.72 10.49 -11.96
CA GLU A 107 -32.02 9.80 -11.87
C GLU A 107 -33.04 10.49 -10.93
N GLU A 108 -32.68 11.64 -10.34
CA GLU A 108 -33.59 12.58 -9.64
C GLU A 108 -33.95 13.79 -10.52
#